data_AF-A0AA87ZPZ3-F1
#
_entry.id   AF-A0AA87ZPZ3-F1
#
_cell.length_a   1.000
_cell.length_b   1.000
_cell.length_c   1.000
_cell.angle_alpha   90.00
_cell.angle_beta   90.00
_cell.angle_gamma   90.00
#
_symmetry.space_group_name_H-M   'P 1'
#
loop_
_entity.id
_entity.type
_entity.pdbx_description
1 polymer ?
#
loop_
_entity_poly.entity_id
_entity_poly.type
_entity_poly.pdbx_seq_one_letter_code
_entity_poly.pdbx_strand_id
1 'polypeptide(L)'
;MLTLYYGLLKGLHDGFLIITINSIGCAIEAFYLIVFLIYAPGKVRIYTIKLVVLFNVGASGLILLSTSFVGKASQRLNVVGWICAVFSVCVFAAPLSIMRQVIKTKSVEYMPFALSFCLTLSAIMWFFYGLLLSDYFIASPNILGFLFGIAQMILYLVFKNSKKEALPEFKLHEMPPNDTVPTTAVQEAIGNTATSERNDVVVTVV
;
A
#
# COMPACT_ATOMS: atom_id res chain seq x y z
N MET A 1 -9.29 -13.73 10.18
CA MET A 1 -10.32 -14.58 10.85
C MET A 1 -10.69 -15.84 10.07
N LEU A 2 -11.07 -15.76 8.79
CA LEU A 2 -11.52 -16.93 8.03
C LEU A 2 -10.44 -18.04 7.89
N THR A 3 -9.21 -17.68 7.49
CA THR A 3 -8.09 -18.64 7.40
C THR A 3 -7.67 -19.20 8.77
N LEU A 4 -7.90 -18.43 9.84
CA LEU A 4 -7.70 -18.91 11.21
C LEU A 4 -8.69 -20.04 11.53
N TYR A 5 -9.96 -19.87 11.17
CA TYR A 5 -10.97 -20.92 11.32
C TYR A 5 -10.62 -22.17 10.50
N TYR A 6 -10.14 -21.99 9.26
CA TYR A 6 -9.64 -23.09 8.45
C TYR A 6 -8.49 -23.85 9.13
N GLY A 7 -7.50 -23.15 9.66
CA GLY A 7 -6.40 -23.75 10.43
C GLY A 7 -6.89 -24.51 11.65
N LEU A 8 -7.85 -23.97 12.40
CA LEU A 8 -8.47 -24.65 13.55
C LEU A 8 -9.19 -25.95 13.14
N LEU A 9 -9.85 -25.96 11.97
CA LEU A 9 -10.52 -27.15 11.45
C LEU A 9 -9.56 -28.27 11.02
N LYS A 10 -8.34 -27.92 10.58
CA LYS A 10 -7.28 -28.90 10.29
C LYS A 10 -6.68 -29.53 11.55
N GLY A 11 -6.88 -28.90 12.70
CA GLY A 11 -6.30 -29.32 13.97
C GLY A 11 -4.90 -28.76 14.21
N LEU A 12 -4.44 -28.88 15.45
CA LEU A 12 -3.21 -28.24 15.94
C LEU A 12 -1.94 -28.72 15.25
N HIS A 13 -1.90 -29.95 14.73
CA HIS A 13 -0.69 -30.49 14.08
C HIS A 13 -0.49 -29.90 12.68
N ASP A 14 -1.48 -30.09 11.79
CA ASP A 14 -1.36 -29.66 10.39
C ASP A 14 -1.64 -28.17 10.21
N GLY A 15 -2.45 -27.58 11.10
CA GLY A 15 -2.84 -26.18 11.06
C GLY A 15 -1.96 -25.23 11.88
N PHE A 16 -0.93 -25.72 12.60
CA PHE A 16 -0.15 -24.90 13.54
C PHE A 16 0.38 -23.61 12.92
N LEU A 17 1.05 -23.73 11.78
CA LEU A 17 1.68 -22.60 11.09
C LEU A 17 0.62 -21.60 10.59
N ILE A 18 -0.51 -22.10 10.09
CA ILE A 18 -1.64 -21.28 9.65
C ILE A 18 -2.24 -20.52 10.84
N ILE A 19 -2.45 -21.20 11.97
CA ILE A 19 -3.06 -20.59 13.17
C ILE A 19 -2.16 -19.48 13.72
N THR A 20 -0.86 -19.76 13.88
CA THR A 20 0.10 -18.81 14.47
C THR A 20 0.24 -17.54 13.65
N ILE A 21 0.50 -17.66 12.33
CA ILE A 21 0.66 -16.49 11.47
C ILE A 21 -0.62 -15.65 11.38
N ASN A 22 -1.78 -16.30 11.27
CA ASN A 22 -3.06 -15.60 11.14
C ASN A 22 -3.49 -14.97 12.47
N SER A 23 -3.12 -15.55 13.62
CA SER A 23 -3.36 -14.95 14.94
C SER A 23 -2.58 -13.64 15.09
N ILE A 24 -1.29 -13.66 14.74
CA ILE A 24 -0.45 -12.46 14.76
C ILE A 24 -0.97 -11.43 13.77
N GLY A 25 -1.30 -11.85 12.55
CA GLY A 25 -1.87 -10.99 11.52
C GLY A 25 -3.17 -10.32 11.99
N CYS A 26 -4.08 -11.07 12.60
CA CYS A 26 -5.31 -10.51 13.17
C CYS A 26 -5.05 -9.49 14.29
N ALA A 27 -4.04 -9.70 15.14
CA ALA A 27 -3.68 -8.72 16.16
C ALA A 27 -3.14 -7.42 15.55
N ILE A 28 -2.27 -7.52 14.54
CA ILE A 28 -1.72 -6.38 13.81
C ILE A 28 -2.82 -5.62 13.05
N GLU A 29 -3.69 -6.34 12.32
CA GLU A 29 -4.84 -5.76 11.61
C GLU A 29 -5.82 -5.07 12.56
N ALA A 30 -6.11 -5.67 13.71
CA ALA A 30 -6.95 -5.07 14.74
C ALA A 30 -6.34 -3.77 15.27
N PHE A 31 -5.02 -3.77 15.55
CA PHE A 31 -4.32 -2.56 15.95
C PHE A 31 -4.42 -1.45 14.90
N TYR A 32 -4.16 -1.76 13.61
CA TYR A 32 -4.30 -0.80 12.52
C TYR A 32 -5.72 -0.24 12.40
N LEU A 33 -6.74 -1.10 12.52
CA LEU A 33 -8.14 -0.69 12.47
C LEU A 33 -8.50 0.21 13.66
N ILE A 34 -8.04 -0.11 14.87
CA ILE A 34 -8.30 0.72 16.06
C ILE A 34 -7.71 2.12 15.88
N VAL A 35 -6.43 2.19 15.48
CA VAL A 35 -5.76 3.47 15.21
C VAL A 35 -6.52 4.23 14.12
N PHE A 36 -6.87 3.57 13.01
CA PHE A 36 -7.64 4.20 11.93
C PHE A 36 -8.99 4.74 12.43
N LEU A 37 -9.73 3.98 13.23
CA LEU A 37 -11.04 4.38 13.73
C LEU A 37 -10.98 5.55 14.73
N ILE A 38 -9.87 5.71 15.46
CA ILE A 38 -9.63 6.86 16.34
C ILE A 38 -9.44 8.14 15.51
N TYR A 39 -8.64 8.08 14.45
CA TYR A 39 -8.24 9.26 13.67
C TYR A 39 -9.13 9.56 12.45
N ALA A 40 -9.98 8.63 12.02
CA ALA A 40 -10.79 8.80 10.81
C ALA A 40 -11.93 9.83 10.99
N PRO A 41 -12.19 10.66 9.97
CA PRO A 41 -13.33 11.59 9.98
C PRO A 41 -14.66 10.83 9.98
N GLY A 42 -15.69 11.39 10.63
CA GLY A 42 -16.92 10.69 10.98
C GLY A 42 -17.60 9.90 9.85
N LYS A 43 -17.68 10.46 8.64
CA LYS A 43 -18.28 9.78 7.47
C LYS A 43 -17.50 8.51 7.08
N VAL A 44 -16.18 8.62 6.96
CA VAL A 44 -15.27 7.50 6.60
C VAL A 44 -15.19 6.49 7.73
N ARG A 45 -15.19 6.96 8.98
CA ARG A 45 -15.21 6.12 10.18
C ARG A 45 -16.44 5.23 10.21
N ILE A 46 -17.64 5.80 10.05
CA ILE A 46 -18.90 5.03 10.06
C ILE A 46 -18.92 4.03 8.90
N TYR A 47 -18.49 4.43 7.70
CA TYR A 47 -18.38 3.52 6.56
C TYR A 47 -17.44 2.34 6.85
N THR A 48 -16.28 2.61 7.44
CA THR A 48 -15.30 1.58 7.80
C THR A 48 -15.83 0.65 8.89
N ILE A 49 -16.50 1.18 9.92
CA ILE A 49 -17.16 0.36 10.96
C ILE A 49 -18.19 -0.58 10.32
N LYS A 50 -19.01 -0.08 9.39
CA LYS A 50 -19.99 -0.90 8.67
C LYS A 50 -19.32 -2.04 7.92
N LEU A 51 -18.23 -1.78 7.20
CA LEU A 51 -17.47 -2.82 6.49
C LEU A 51 -16.83 -3.82 7.44
N VAL A 52 -16.19 -3.35 8.51
CA VAL A 52 -15.53 -4.20 9.50
C VAL A 52 -16.55 -5.13 10.15
N VAL A 53 -17.70 -4.61 10.60
CA VAL A 53 -18.78 -5.41 11.18
C VAL A 53 -19.35 -6.39 10.15
N LEU A 54 -19.62 -5.92 8.93
CA LEU A 54 -20.19 -6.77 7.88
C LEU A 54 -19.27 -7.95 7.52
N PHE A 55 -17.98 -7.74 7.30
CA PHE A 55 -17.06 -8.80 6.88
C PHE A 55 -16.51 -9.63 8.05
N ASN A 56 -16.15 -9.01 9.17
CA ASN A 56 -15.53 -9.74 10.30
C ASN A 56 -16.54 -10.41 11.22
N VAL A 57 -17.72 -9.81 11.43
CA VAL A 57 -18.76 -10.38 12.30
C VAL A 57 -19.84 -11.05 11.46
N GLY A 58 -20.40 -10.32 10.49
CA GLY A 58 -21.50 -10.81 9.65
C GLY A 58 -21.10 -12.01 8.79
N ALA A 59 -20.19 -11.80 7.83
CA ALA A 59 -19.80 -12.83 6.87
C ALA A 59 -19.07 -14.00 7.54
N SER A 60 -18.10 -13.71 8.41
CA SER A 60 -17.36 -14.78 9.12
C SER A 60 -18.28 -15.56 10.08
N GLY A 61 -19.18 -14.87 10.81
CA GLY A 61 -20.16 -15.51 11.68
C GLY A 61 -21.19 -16.36 10.90
N LEU A 62 -21.64 -15.89 9.73
CA LEU A 62 -22.51 -16.64 8.85
C LEU A 62 -21.84 -17.91 8.32
N ILE A 63 -20.56 -17.81 7.92
CA ILE A 63 -19.78 -18.98 7.48
C ILE A 63 -19.65 -20.00 8.62
N LEU A 64 -19.30 -19.56 9.83
CA LEU A 64 -19.21 -20.41 11.02
C LEU A 64 -20.54 -21.10 11.34
N LEU A 65 -21.63 -20.34 11.35
CA LEU A 65 -22.97 -20.86 11.67
C LEU A 65 -23.45 -21.85 10.60
N SER A 66 -23.38 -21.48 9.32
CA SER A 66 -23.80 -22.34 8.20
C SER A 66 -23.01 -23.65 8.15
N THR A 67 -21.69 -23.59 8.41
CA THR A 67 -20.84 -24.78 8.42
C THR A 67 -20.98 -25.63 9.68
N SER A 68 -21.56 -25.10 10.76
CA SER A 68 -21.88 -25.87 11.97
C SER A 68 -23.02 -26.87 11.76
N PHE A 69 -23.89 -26.63 10.77
CA PHE A 69 -24.93 -27.59 10.37
C PHE A 69 -24.38 -28.76 9.52
N VAL A 70 -23.10 -28.70 9.11
CA VAL A 70 -22.44 -29.78 8.37
C VAL A 70 -21.86 -30.78 9.37
N GLY A 71 -22.55 -31.90 9.58
CA GLY A 71 -22.13 -32.91 10.57
C GLY A 71 -20.82 -33.63 10.26
N LYS A 72 -20.38 -33.69 9.00
CA LYS A 72 -19.12 -34.34 8.60
C LYS A 72 -17.96 -33.34 8.58
N ALA A 73 -16.95 -33.58 9.42
CA ALA A 73 -15.77 -32.72 9.55
C ALA A 73 -14.99 -32.54 8.22
N SER A 74 -14.87 -33.59 7.41
CA SER A 74 -14.18 -33.53 6.11
C SER A 74 -14.90 -32.62 5.10
N GLN A 75 -16.23 -32.70 5.04
CA GLN A 75 -17.03 -31.83 4.18
C GLN A 75 -16.94 -30.37 4.63
N ARG A 76 -16.98 -30.14 5.95
CA ARG A 76 -16.82 -28.81 6.54
C ARG A 76 -15.47 -28.18 6.16
N LEU A 77 -14.38 -28.95 6.30
CA LEU A 77 -13.04 -28.52 5.93
C LEU A 77 -12.96 -28.16 4.44
N ASN A 78 -13.54 -28.96 3.56
CA ASN A 78 -13.55 -28.68 2.12
C ASN A 78 -14.33 -27.41 1.76
N VAL A 79 -15.51 -27.21 2.34
CA VAL A 79 -16.32 -26.00 2.10
C VAL A 79 -15.57 -24.75 2.56
N VAL A 80 -15.02 -24.76 3.78
CA VAL A 80 -14.27 -23.63 4.33
C VAL A 80 -12.97 -23.40 3.53
N GLY A 81 -12.30 -24.47 3.10
CA GLY A 81 -11.10 -24.40 2.26
C GLY A 81 -11.36 -23.70 0.92
N TRP A 82 -12.43 -24.06 0.23
CA TRP A 82 -12.83 -23.37 -1.01
C TRP A 82 -13.17 -21.89 -0.79
N ILE A 83 -13.91 -21.57 0.27
CA ILE A 83 -14.23 -20.17 0.60
C ILE A 83 -12.93 -19.41 0.91
N CYS A 84 -12.01 -19.97 1.68
CA CYS A 84 -10.70 -19.38 1.94
C CYS A 84 -9.94 -19.11 0.65
N ALA A 85 -9.84 -20.12 -0.24
CA ALA A 85 -9.14 -19.99 -1.50
C ALA A 85 -9.70 -18.86 -2.37
N VAL A 86 -11.04 -18.74 -2.49
CA VAL A 86 -11.68 -17.65 -3.23
C VAL A 86 -11.33 -16.29 -2.64
N PHE A 87 -11.46 -16.12 -1.32
CA PHE A 87 -11.10 -14.85 -0.67
C PHE A 87 -9.61 -14.53 -0.81
N SER A 88 -8.73 -15.54 -0.73
CA SER A 88 -7.29 -15.40 -0.97
C SER A 88 -6.97 -14.97 -2.40
N VAL A 89 -7.77 -15.34 -3.39
CA VAL A 89 -7.62 -14.82 -4.75
C VAL A 89 -8.13 -13.38 -4.84
N CYS A 90 -9.26 -13.05 -4.21
CA CYS A 90 -9.85 -11.71 -4.25
C CYS A 90 -8.92 -10.63 -3.69
N VAL A 91 -8.11 -10.92 -2.67
CA VAL A 91 -7.16 -9.94 -2.11
C VAL A 91 -6.08 -9.50 -3.11
N PHE A 92 -5.83 -10.27 -4.18
CA PHE A 92 -4.91 -9.85 -5.24
C PHE A 92 -5.45 -8.69 -6.11
N ALA A 93 -6.72 -8.30 -5.95
CA ALA A 93 -7.23 -7.09 -6.59
C ALA A 93 -6.44 -5.82 -6.18
N ALA A 94 -5.96 -5.76 -4.93
CA ALA A 94 -5.16 -4.65 -4.43
C ALA A 94 -3.80 -4.50 -5.16
N PRO A 95 -2.91 -5.52 -5.19
CA PRO A 95 -1.65 -5.42 -5.93
C PRO A 95 -1.86 -5.22 -7.44
N LEU A 96 -2.93 -5.75 -8.03
CA LEU A 96 -3.29 -5.49 -9.42
C LEU A 96 -3.62 -4.01 -9.67
N SER A 97 -4.35 -3.38 -8.76
CA SER A 97 -4.64 -1.93 -8.80
C SER A 97 -3.36 -1.09 -8.75
N ILE A 98 -2.41 -1.46 -7.88
CA ILE A 98 -1.12 -0.76 -7.78
C ILE A 98 -0.29 -0.95 -9.06
N MET A 99 -0.23 -2.15 -9.63
CA MET A 99 0.45 -2.38 -10.92
C MET A 99 -0.13 -1.49 -12.04
N ARG A 100 -1.47 -1.40 -12.11
CA ARG A 100 -2.15 -0.49 -13.05
C ARG A 100 -1.76 0.96 -12.80
N GLN A 101 -1.65 1.38 -11.54
CA GLN A 101 -1.25 2.73 -11.18
C GLN A 101 0.19 3.02 -11.62
N VAL A 102 1.14 2.13 -11.36
CA VAL A 102 2.55 2.26 -11.78
C VAL A 102 2.67 2.39 -13.31
N ILE A 103 1.91 1.60 -14.07
CA ILE A 103 1.91 1.68 -15.55
C ILE A 103 1.40 3.05 -16.04
N LYS A 104 0.35 3.57 -15.41
CA LYS A 104 -0.26 4.86 -15.77
C LYS A 104 0.61 6.04 -15.36
N THR A 105 1.14 6.03 -14.14
CA THR A 105 1.93 7.14 -13.60
C THR A 105 3.40 7.07 -13.98
N LYS A 106 3.85 5.95 -14.56
CA LYS A 106 5.26 5.67 -14.86
C LYS A 106 6.17 5.85 -13.63
N SER A 107 5.60 5.68 -12.43
CA SER A 107 6.25 5.95 -11.14
C SER A 107 6.06 4.76 -10.21
N VAL A 108 7.15 4.33 -9.58
CA VAL A 108 7.21 3.19 -8.64
C VAL A 108 7.05 3.62 -7.17
N GLU A 109 6.63 4.85 -6.91
CA GLU A 109 6.53 5.43 -5.57
C GLU A 109 5.65 4.62 -4.62
N TYR A 110 4.56 4.06 -5.13
CA TYR A 110 3.61 3.24 -4.35
C TYR A 110 3.93 1.73 -4.36
N MET A 111 5.08 1.33 -4.91
CA MET A 111 5.52 -0.07 -5.02
C MET A 111 6.98 -0.21 -4.59
N PRO A 112 7.27 -0.30 -3.29
CA PRO A 112 8.63 -0.55 -2.83
C PRO A 112 9.07 -1.98 -3.16
N PHE A 113 10.25 -2.12 -3.77
CA PHE A 113 10.81 -3.40 -4.21
C PHE A 113 10.88 -4.45 -3.11
N ALA A 114 11.27 -4.05 -1.89
CA ALA A 114 11.41 -4.96 -0.76
C ALA A 114 10.07 -5.65 -0.40
N LEU A 115 8.94 -4.93 -0.51
CA LEU A 115 7.63 -5.55 -0.25
C LEU A 115 7.30 -6.59 -1.31
N SER A 116 7.51 -6.30 -2.60
CA SER A 116 7.27 -7.26 -3.68
C SER A 116 8.16 -8.50 -3.56
N PHE A 117 9.43 -8.33 -3.21
CA PHE A 117 10.36 -9.43 -2.98
C PHE A 117 9.93 -10.32 -1.80
N CYS A 118 9.63 -9.71 -0.64
CA CYS A 118 9.17 -10.45 0.55
C CYS A 118 7.84 -11.17 0.30
N LEU A 119 6.89 -10.55 -0.41
CA LEU A 119 5.62 -11.18 -0.79
C LEU A 119 5.84 -12.38 -1.72
N THR A 120 6.80 -12.27 -2.65
CA THR A 120 7.16 -13.38 -3.54
C THR A 120 7.75 -14.55 -2.76
N LEU A 121 8.70 -14.28 -1.85
CA LEU A 121 9.26 -15.32 -0.98
C LEU A 121 8.18 -15.96 -0.10
N SER A 122 7.30 -15.15 0.47
CA SER A 122 6.17 -15.63 1.27
C SER A 122 5.28 -16.57 0.44
N ALA A 123 4.91 -16.18 -0.78
CA ALA A 123 4.10 -17.00 -1.67
C ALA A 123 4.78 -18.35 -2.00
N ILE A 124 6.09 -18.35 -2.27
CA ILE A 124 6.87 -19.57 -2.51
C ILE A 124 6.82 -20.50 -1.28
N MET A 125 7.07 -19.94 -0.09
CA MET A 125 7.07 -20.72 1.15
C MET A 125 5.69 -21.32 1.44
N TRP A 126 4.61 -20.55 1.29
CA TRP A 126 3.25 -21.04 1.50
C TRP A 126 2.80 -22.03 0.42
N PHE A 127 3.27 -21.88 -0.81
CA PHE A 127 3.04 -22.86 -1.87
C PHE A 127 3.65 -24.21 -1.52
N PHE A 128 4.94 -24.25 -1.15
CA PHE A 128 5.59 -25.50 -0.74
C PHE A 128 4.98 -26.08 0.53
N TYR A 129 4.65 -25.24 1.51
CA TYR A 129 3.94 -25.69 2.72
C TYR A 129 2.60 -26.37 2.36
N GLY A 130 1.81 -25.76 1.48
CA GLY A 130 0.55 -26.34 1.00
C GLY A 130 0.79 -27.66 0.25
N LEU A 131 1.77 -27.72 -0.65
CA LEU A 131 2.10 -28.95 -1.38
C LEU A 131 2.54 -30.09 -0.45
N LEU A 132 3.40 -29.82 0.52
CA LEU A 132 3.90 -30.83 1.47
C LEU A 132 2.78 -31.41 2.33
N LEU A 133 1.77 -30.62 2.65
CA LEU A 133 0.57 -31.06 3.37
C LEU A 133 -0.55 -31.56 2.44
N SER A 134 -0.30 -31.67 1.13
CA SER A 134 -1.32 -31.97 0.11
C SER A 134 -2.58 -31.08 0.22
N ASP A 135 -2.38 -29.83 0.63
CA ASP A 135 -3.40 -28.81 0.82
C ASP A 135 -3.42 -27.83 -0.35
N TYR A 136 -4.24 -28.16 -1.34
CA TYR A 136 -4.41 -27.33 -2.54
C TYR A 136 -5.14 -26.02 -2.29
N PHE A 137 -5.87 -25.87 -1.18
CA PHE A 137 -6.55 -24.61 -0.84
C PHE A 137 -5.55 -23.53 -0.44
N ILE A 138 -4.43 -23.93 0.17
CA ILE A 138 -3.31 -23.04 0.48
C ILE A 138 -2.36 -22.93 -0.71
N ALA A 139 -2.07 -24.03 -1.41
CA ALA A 139 -1.11 -23.98 -2.52
C ALA A 139 -1.62 -23.13 -3.71
N SER A 140 -2.89 -23.27 -4.10
CA SER A 140 -3.39 -22.67 -5.34
C SER A 140 -3.38 -21.13 -5.37
N PRO A 141 -3.80 -20.38 -4.35
CA PRO A 141 -3.76 -18.91 -4.40
C PRO A 141 -2.31 -18.39 -4.36
N ASN A 142 -1.39 -19.14 -3.75
CA ASN A 142 0.02 -18.75 -3.68
C ASN A 142 0.75 -18.85 -5.02
N ILE A 143 0.25 -19.65 -5.99
CA ILE A 143 0.75 -19.61 -7.37
C ILE A 143 0.49 -18.22 -7.97
N LEU A 144 -0.72 -17.68 -7.80
CA LEU A 144 -1.05 -16.32 -8.26
C LEU A 144 -0.25 -15.27 -7.50
N GLY A 145 -0.06 -15.45 -6.19
CA GLY A 145 0.79 -14.58 -5.38
C GLY A 145 2.23 -14.51 -5.89
N PHE A 146 2.81 -15.66 -6.26
CA PHE A 146 4.14 -15.72 -6.88
C PHE A 146 4.16 -14.99 -8.23
N LEU A 147 3.20 -15.27 -9.13
CA LEU A 147 3.12 -14.64 -10.44
C LEU A 147 3.00 -13.11 -10.33
N PHE A 148 2.13 -12.62 -9.45
CA PHE A 148 2.00 -11.19 -9.21
C PHE A 148 3.27 -10.61 -8.56
N GLY A 149 3.88 -11.29 -7.60
CA GLY A 149 5.14 -10.85 -6.99
C GLY A 149 6.27 -10.67 -8.01
N ILE A 150 6.45 -11.62 -8.93
CA ILE A 150 7.39 -11.52 -10.06
C ILE A 150 7.03 -10.34 -10.96
N ALA A 151 5.75 -10.21 -11.34
CA ALA A 151 5.29 -9.11 -12.18
C ALA A 151 5.55 -7.74 -11.54
N GLN A 152 5.32 -7.60 -10.23
CA GLN A 152 5.61 -6.37 -9.48
C GLN A 152 7.10 -6.03 -9.49
N MET A 153 8.00 -7.02 -9.30
CA MET A 153 9.44 -6.79 -9.36
C MET A 153 9.92 -6.38 -10.75
N ILE A 154 9.41 -7.02 -11.81
CA ILE A 154 9.72 -6.63 -13.20
C ILE A 154 9.26 -5.19 -13.45
N LEU A 155 8.03 -4.86 -13.06
CA LEU A 155 7.45 -3.52 -13.23
C LEU A 155 8.26 -2.46 -12.50
N TYR A 156 8.73 -2.78 -11.29
CA TYR A 156 9.62 -1.91 -10.52
C TYR A 156 10.92 -1.62 -11.27
N LEU A 157 11.59 -2.65 -11.81
CA LEU A 157 12.86 -2.48 -12.53
C LEU A 157 12.70 -1.65 -13.81
N VAL A 158 11.61 -1.85 -14.55
CA VAL A 158 11.33 -1.11 -15.79
C VAL A 158 11.09 0.38 -15.50
N PHE A 159 10.19 0.72 -14.57
CA PHE A 159 9.80 2.12 -14.34
C PHE A 159 10.71 2.88 -13.37
N LYS A 160 11.52 2.20 -12.55
CA LYS A 160 12.56 2.87 -11.75
C LYS A 160 13.57 3.60 -12.64
N ASN A 161 13.90 3.02 -13.79
CA ASN A 161 14.90 3.57 -14.70
C ASN A 161 14.33 4.70 -15.58
N SER A 162 13.03 4.69 -15.90
CA SER A 162 12.39 5.75 -16.69
C SER A 162 12.42 7.14 -16.03
N LYS A 163 12.47 7.23 -14.70
CA LYS A 163 12.64 8.51 -14.00
C LYS A 163 14.04 9.11 -14.14
N LYS A 164 15.07 8.31 -14.46
CA LYS A 164 16.44 8.81 -14.64
C LYS A 164 16.66 9.52 -15.97
N GLU A 165 15.86 9.20 -16.99
CA GLU A 165 15.99 9.84 -18.31
C GLU A 165 15.14 11.11 -18.48
N ALA A 166 14.21 11.40 -17.56
CA ALA A 166 13.27 12.51 -17.67
C ALA A 166 13.67 13.79 -16.88
N LEU A 167 14.81 13.78 -16.17
CA LEU A 167 15.38 15.00 -15.59
C LEU A 167 16.43 15.54 -16.57
N PRO A 168 16.11 16.51 -17.45
CA PRO A 168 17.15 17.29 -18.07
C PRO A 168 17.96 17.93 -16.94
N GLU A 169 19.26 17.69 -16.96
CA GLU A 169 20.25 18.37 -16.14
C GLU A 169 19.93 19.87 -16.27
N PHE A 170 19.38 20.49 -15.23
CA PHE A 170 19.24 21.94 -15.19
C PHE A 170 20.67 22.45 -15.08
N LYS A 171 21.32 22.64 -16.23
CA LYS A 171 22.57 23.39 -16.35
C LYS A 171 22.25 24.75 -15.78
N LEU A 172 22.55 24.95 -14.50
CA LEU A 172 22.72 26.28 -13.94
C LEU A 172 23.72 26.93 -14.88
N HIS A 173 23.24 27.89 -15.67
CA HIS A 173 24.11 28.72 -16.48
C HIS A 173 25.07 29.35 -15.48
N GLU A 174 26.30 28.85 -15.44
CA GLU A 174 27.39 29.47 -14.70
C GLU A 174 27.46 30.89 -15.25
N MET A 175 27.03 31.87 -14.44
CA MET A 175 27.22 33.27 -14.75
C MET A 175 28.72 33.48 -14.89
N PRO A 176 29.19 34.14 -15.96
CA PRO A 176 30.61 34.38 -16.13
C PRO A 176 31.16 35.20 -14.96
N PRO A 177 32.46 35.08 -14.65
CA PRO A 177 33.07 35.83 -13.57
C PRO A 177 32.81 37.32 -13.80
N ASN A 178 32.38 37.99 -12.74
CA ASN A 178 32.11 39.42 -12.72
C ASN A 178 33.42 40.22 -12.91
N ASP A 179 33.87 40.33 -14.15
CA ASP A 179 34.88 41.30 -14.53
C ASP A 179 34.21 42.65 -14.80
N THR A 180 34.44 43.58 -13.87
CA THR A 180 34.33 45.03 -14.02
C THR A 180 32.92 45.62 -14.23
N VAL A 181 32.21 45.86 -13.14
CA VAL A 181 31.18 46.92 -13.10
C VAL A 181 31.90 48.28 -12.96
N PRO A 182 31.74 49.24 -13.89
CA PRO A 182 32.22 50.60 -13.68
C PRO A 182 31.42 51.25 -12.55
N THR A 183 32.14 51.77 -11.56
CA THR A 183 31.63 52.40 -10.32
C THR A 183 30.70 53.61 -10.54
N THR A 184 30.45 54.03 -11.78
CA THR A 184 29.68 55.24 -12.10
C THR A 184 28.16 55.07 -12.09
N ALA A 185 27.61 53.85 -12.23
CA ALA A 185 26.15 53.66 -12.30
C ALA A 185 25.43 53.61 -10.92
N VAL A 186 26.17 53.38 -9.83
CA VAL A 186 25.58 53.25 -8.48
C VAL A 186 25.27 54.63 -7.85
N GLN A 187 25.96 55.69 -8.28
CA GLN A 187 25.78 57.02 -7.71
C GLN A 187 24.58 57.80 -8.30
N GLU A 188 24.20 57.53 -9.54
CA GLU A 188 23.02 58.16 -10.16
C GLU A 188 21.69 57.63 -9.61
N ALA A 189 21.63 56.36 -9.23
CA ALA A 189 20.43 55.76 -8.65
C ALA A 189 20.16 56.27 -7.22
N ILE A 190 21.21 56.46 -6.42
CA ILE A 190 21.09 56.91 -5.02
C ILE A 190 20.74 58.40 -4.93
N GLY A 191 21.14 59.23 -5.91
CA GLY A 191 20.78 60.65 -5.95
C GLY A 191 19.31 60.94 -6.27
N ASN A 192 18.66 60.06 -7.04
CA ASN A 192 17.28 60.27 -7.50
C ASN A 192 16.20 59.68 -6.59
N THR A 193 16.54 58.79 -5.64
CA THR A 193 15.56 58.26 -4.68
C THR A 193 15.35 59.18 -3.47
N ALA A 194 16.36 59.96 -3.08
CA ALA A 194 16.28 60.82 -1.90
C ALA A 194 15.44 62.11 -2.08
N THR A 195 15.09 62.46 -3.32
CA THR A 195 14.28 63.66 -3.64
C THR A 195 12.80 63.35 -3.85
N SER A 196 12.41 62.10 -4.12
CA SER A 196 11.00 61.74 -4.38
C SER A 196 10.18 61.50 -3.11
N GLU A 197 10.77 60.98 -2.02
CA GLU A 197 10.01 60.67 -0.80
C GLU A 197 9.70 61.88 0.10
N ARG A 198 10.27 63.07 -0.19
CA ARG A 198 10.05 64.27 0.65
C ARG A 198 8.79 65.07 0.27
N ASN A 199 8.17 64.82 -0.90
CA ASN A 199 7.04 65.64 -1.39
C ASN A 199 5.64 65.03 -1.25
N ASP A 200 5.49 63.75 -0.92
CA ASP A 200 4.17 63.10 -0.89
C ASP A 200 3.50 63.02 0.51
N VAL A 201 4.14 63.54 1.57
CA VAL A 201 3.62 63.45 2.95
C VAL A 201 2.97 64.77 3.45
N VAL A 202 2.93 65.84 2.64
CA VAL A 202 2.48 67.18 3.11
C VAL A 202 1.09 67.60 2.59
N VAL A 203 0.37 66.78 1.82
CA VAL A 203 -0.96 67.17 1.32
C VAL A 203 -2.01 66.14 1.72
N THR A 204 -2.62 66.35 2.91
CA THR A 204 -4.07 66.30 3.19
C THR A 204 -4.27 66.24 4.72
N VAL A 205 -4.12 67.38 5.38
CA VAL A 205 -4.76 67.68 6.67
C VAL A 205 -5.35 69.07 6.52
N VAL A 206 -6.61 69.15 6.08
CA VAL A 206 -7.65 70.12 6.48
C VAL A 206 -8.99 69.44 6.26
#